data_AF-A0A7J3BE65-F1
#
_entry.id   AF-A0A7J3BE65-F1
#
_cell.length_a   1.000
_cell.length_b   1.000
_cell.length_c   1.000
_cell.angle_alpha   90.00
_cell.angle_beta   90.00
_cell.angle_gamma   90.00
#
_symmetry.space_group_name_H-M   'P 1'
#
loop_
_entity.id
_entity.type
_entity.pdbx_description
1 polymer ?
#
loop_
_entity_poly.entity_id
_entity_poly.type
_entity_poly.pdbx_seq_one_letter_code
_entity_poly.pdbx_strand_id
1 'polypeptide(L)'
;MVKDRYGRLTERTVRELEGIVGAGNVSLKDEELICYSRDSSLYEYKPDVVVRPSSSEQVAAILKIAERDVIPVTPRGAGTSSTGSPLPVKGGVVLDMTAMDKILRIDVENMMVEVEPGVVCDSLNEVLSEYGYFFPPDPASSPACTVGGMVANNAAGNRAMKYG
;
A
#
# COMPACT_ATOMS: atom_id res chain seq x y z
N MET A 1 4.00 -19.88 22.01
CA MET A 1 4.73 -19.47 20.80
C MET A 1 4.17 -20.25 19.62
N VAL A 2 3.40 -19.61 18.75
CA VAL A 2 2.95 -20.24 17.50
C VAL A 2 4.20 -20.41 16.64
N LYS A 3 4.54 -21.65 16.28
CA LYS A 3 5.57 -21.89 15.26
C LYS A 3 4.98 -21.45 13.93
N ASP A 4 5.35 -20.26 13.47
CA ASP A 4 4.96 -19.76 12.14
C ASP A 4 5.46 -20.75 11.08
N ARG A 5 4.53 -21.36 10.35
CA ARG A 5 4.84 -22.23 9.21
C ARG A 5 4.66 -21.47 7.90
N TYR A 6 5.37 -20.36 7.75
CA TYR A 6 5.48 -19.69 6.46
C TYR A 6 6.58 -20.34 5.61
N GLY A 7 6.35 -20.43 4.30
CA GLY A 7 7.35 -20.79 3.31
C GLY A 7 8.44 -19.72 3.21
N ARG A 8 9.54 -20.08 2.55
CA ARG A 8 10.65 -19.16 2.29
C ARG A 8 10.53 -18.60 0.88
N LEU A 9 10.92 -17.34 0.72
CA LEU A 9 11.12 -16.76 -0.60
C LEU A 9 12.23 -17.53 -1.34
N THR A 10 11.95 -17.99 -2.56
CA THR A 10 12.92 -18.70 -3.40
C THR A 10 13.25 -17.89 -4.66
N GLU A 11 14.38 -18.18 -5.31
CA GLU A 11 14.71 -17.56 -6.61
C GLU A 11 13.61 -17.79 -7.66
N ARG A 12 12.95 -18.95 -7.62
CA ARG A 12 11.81 -19.24 -8.48
C ARG A 12 10.66 -18.27 -8.22
N THR A 13 10.29 -18.08 -6.95
CA THR A 13 9.24 -17.16 -6.55
C THR A 13 9.56 -15.74 -7.02
N VAL A 14 10.80 -15.28 -6.82
CA VAL A 14 11.24 -13.96 -7.29
C VAL A 14 11.06 -13.82 -8.81
N ARG A 15 11.50 -14.79 -9.61
CA ARG A 15 11.33 -14.75 -11.08
C ARG A 15 9.86 -14.75 -11.50
N GLU A 16 9.00 -15.47 -10.80
CA GLU A 16 7.56 -15.45 -11.07
C GLU A 16 6.95 -14.08 -10.75
N LEU A 17 7.37 -13.43 -9.65
CA LEU A 17 6.97 -12.06 -9.31
C LEU A 17 7.45 -11.05 -10.37
N GLU A 18 8.72 -11.14 -10.79
CA GLU A 18 9.29 -10.31 -11.86
C GLU A 18 8.53 -10.51 -13.18
N GLY A 19 8.06 -11.73 -13.46
CA GLY A 19 7.23 -12.02 -14.63
C GLY A 19 5.84 -11.36 -14.60
N ILE A 20 5.32 -11.03 -13.41
CA ILE A 20 4.02 -10.37 -13.23
C ILE A 20 4.14 -8.85 -13.34
N VAL A 21 5.06 -8.26 -12.58
CA VAL A 21 5.17 -6.79 -12.43
C VAL A 21 6.32 -6.18 -13.23
N GLY A 22 7.20 -7.00 -13.82
CA GLY A 22 8.47 -6.57 -14.40
C GLY A 22 9.58 -6.48 -13.37
N ALA A 23 10.82 -6.81 -13.77
CA ALA A 23 11.97 -6.85 -12.86
C ALA A 23 12.27 -5.50 -12.17
N GLY A 24 11.95 -4.37 -12.81
CA GLY A 24 12.12 -3.04 -12.20
C GLY A 24 11.17 -2.76 -11.02
N ASN A 25 10.12 -3.57 -10.87
CA ASN A 25 9.10 -3.44 -9.83
C ASN A 25 9.23 -4.50 -8.73
N VAL A 26 10.34 -5.25 -8.72
CA VAL A 26 10.72 -6.18 -7.65
C VAL A 26 12.06 -5.75 -7.10
N SER A 27 12.15 -5.60 -5.77
CA SER A 27 13.41 -5.22 -5.12
C SER A 27 13.79 -6.16 -3.99
N LEU A 28 15.04 -6.60 -4.06
CA LEU A 28 15.77 -7.36 -3.04
C LEU A 28 16.93 -6.54 -2.46
N LYS A 29 17.05 -5.25 -2.85
CA LYS A 29 18.18 -4.39 -2.46
C LYS A 29 18.07 -4.02 -1.00
N ASP A 30 19.15 -4.17 -0.25
CA ASP A 30 19.16 -4.02 1.20
C ASP A 30 18.65 -2.64 1.63
N GLU A 31 19.07 -1.60 0.91
CA GLU A 31 18.72 -0.20 1.17
C GLU A 31 17.21 0.03 1.03
N GLU A 32 16.61 -0.59 0.02
CA GLU A 32 15.18 -0.50 -0.23
C GLU A 32 14.41 -1.30 0.82
N LEU A 33 14.82 -2.54 1.10
CA LEU A 33 14.19 -3.34 2.16
C LEU A 33 14.21 -2.63 3.52
N ILE A 34 15.26 -1.86 3.84
CA ILE A 34 15.34 -1.01 5.04
C ILE A 34 14.32 0.14 4.98
N CYS A 35 14.12 0.79 3.84
CA CYS A 35 13.09 1.83 3.72
C CYS A 35 11.67 1.32 3.99
N TYR A 36 11.40 0.04 3.67
CA TYR A 36 10.11 -0.60 3.93
C TYR A 36 10.07 -1.34 5.28
N SER A 37 11.14 -1.34 6.07
CA SER A 37 11.18 -2.05 7.37
C SER A 37 10.53 -1.28 8.52
N ARG A 38 10.25 0.02 8.34
CA ARG A 38 9.71 0.92 9.36
C ARG A 38 8.47 1.68 8.87
N ASP A 39 7.68 2.13 9.83
CA ASP A 39 6.63 3.15 9.68
C ASP A 39 6.90 4.27 10.71
N SER A 40 5.89 5.07 11.08
CA SER A 40 6.02 6.10 12.12
C SER A 40 5.88 5.57 13.56
N SER A 41 5.84 4.25 13.76
CA SER A 41 5.92 3.61 15.07
C SER A 41 7.38 3.41 15.52
N LEU A 42 7.57 2.75 16.67
CA LEU A 42 8.90 2.41 17.21
C LEU A 42 9.42 1.05 16.72
N TYR A 43 8.65 0.33 15.92
CA TYR A 43 8.96 -1.04 15.53
C TYR A 43 9.66 -1.11 14.17
N GLU A 44 10.44 -2.17 13.97
CA GLU A 44 11.16 -2.43 12.73
C GLU A 44 11.10 -3.93 12.40
N TYR A 45 10.65 -4.23 11.19
CA TYR A 45 10.61 -5.60 10.66
C TYR A 45 10.94 -5.55 9.17
N LYS A 46 12.01 -6.22 8.77
CA LYS A 46 12.50 -6.18 7.38
C LYS A 46 11.76 -7.21 6.51
N PRO A 47 11.27 -6.83 5.32
CA PRO A 47 10.73 -7.78 4.35
C PRO A 47 11.83 -8.59 3.65
N ASP A 48 11.43 -9.69 3.02
CA ASP A 48 12.32 -10.47 2.14
C ASP A 48 12.36 -9.88 0.72
N VAL A 49 11.26 -9.27 0.28
CA VAL A 49 11.13 -8.63 -1.05
C VAL A 49 10.07 -7.53 -1.03
N VAL A 50 10.30 -6.47 -1.81
CA VAL A 50 9.30 -5.43 -2.12
C VAL A 50 8.80 -5.64 -3.55
N VAL A 51 7.49 -5.63 -3.74
CA VAL A 51 6.85 -5.80 -5.06
C VAL A 51 5.85 -4.66 -5.29
N ARG A 52 5.97 -3.97 -6.43
CA ARG A 52 5.10 -2.85 -6.85
C ARG A 52 4.17 -3.24 -7.99
N PRO A 53 2.94 -3.70 -7.73
CA PRO A 53 1.95 -3.88 -8.76
C PRO A 53 1.41 -2.53 -9.27
N SER A 54 1.01 -2.49 -10.52
CA SER A 54 0.33 -1.36 -11.17
C SER A 54 -1.09 -1.70 -11.63
N SER A 55 -1.64 -2.86 -11.22
CA SER A 55 -3.02 -3.25 -11.51
C SER A 55 -3.55 -4.30 -10.53
N SER A 56 -4.87 -4.40 -10.43
CA SER A 56 -5.57 -5.40 -9.60
C SER A 56 -5.30 -6.84 -10.06
N GLU A 57 -5.08 -7.06 -11.36
CA GLU A 57 -4.74 -8.37 -11.92
C GLU A 57 -3.35 -8.83 -11.46
N GLN A 58 -2.39 -7.90 -11.41
CA GLN A 58 -1.06 -8.19 -10.89
C GLN A 58 -1.11 -8.50 -9.39
N VAL A 59 -1.87 -7.72 -8.60
CA VAL A 59 -2.12 -8.02 -7.19
C VAL A 59 -2.69 -9.43 -7.01
N ALA A 60 -3.73 -9.78 -7.77
CA ALA A 60 -4.35 -11.11 -7.70
C ALA A 60 -3.36 -12.23 -8.09
N ALA A 61 -2.50 -12.01 -9.08
CA ALA A 61 -1.48 -12.98 -9.48
C ALA A 61 -0.40 -13.17 -8.39
N ILE A 62 0.05 -12.08 -7.76
CA ILE A 62 1.01 -12.14 -6.64
C ILE A 62 0.43 -12.91 -5.46
N LEU A 63 -0.82 -12.61 -5.08
CA LEU A 63 -1.49 -13.29 -3.97
C LEU A 63 -1.69 -14.80 -4.23
N LYS A 64 -1.91 -15.21 -5.48
CA LYS A 64 -1.96 -16.64 -5.85
C LYS A 64 -0.62 -17.35 -5.64
N ILE A 65 0.49 -16.69 -5.96
CA ILE A 65 1.84 -17.24 -5.69
C ILE A 65 2.08 -17.31 -4.19
N ALA A 66 1.75 -16.25 -3.46
CA ALA A 66 1.93 -16.19 -2.02
C ALA A 66 1.12 -17.27 -1.29
N GLU A 67 -0.12 -17.52 -1.70
CA GLU A 67 -0.93 -18.62 -1.16
C GLU A 67 -0.29 -19.99 -1.46
N ARG A 68 0.10 -20.23 -2.72
CA ARG A 68 0.72 -21.49 -3.15
C ARG A 68 1.99 -21.82 -2.35
N ASP A 69 2.84 -20.81 -2.15
CA ASP A 69 4.15 -20.96 -1.49
C ASP A 69 4.07 -20.68 0.02
N VAL A 70 2.89 -20.34 0.53
CA VAL A 70 2.63 -19.99 1.94
C VAL A 70 3.55 -18.84 2.41
N ILE A 71 3.66 -17.78 1.60
CA ILE A 71 4.49 -16.61 1.88
C ILE A 71 3.60 -15.49 2.45
N PRO A 72 3.97 -14.86 3.58
CA PRO A 72 3.20 -13.75 4.13
C PRO A 72 3.30 -12.54 3.21
N VAL A 73 2.19 -11.82 3.09
CA VAL A 73 2.09 -10.60 2.28
C VAL A 73 1.59 -9.46 3.16
N THR A 74 2.31 -8.35 3.15
CA THR A 74 1.95 -7.14 3.88
C THR A 74 1.67 -6.01 2.89
N PRO A 75 0.41 -5.60 2.69
CA PRO A 75 0.10 -4.45 1.86
C PRO A 75 0.60 -3.16 2.51
N ARG A 76 1.14 -2.26 1.69
CA ARG A 76 1.70 -1.00 2.14
C ARG A 76 1.40 0.11 1.13
N GLY A 77 0.86 1.22 1.64
CA GLY A 77 0.84 2.51 0.93
C GLY A 77 2.13 3.29 1.24
N ALA A 78 2.01 4.57 1.58
CA ALA A 78 3.18 5.41 1.90
C ALA A 78 3.92 5.05 3.22
N GLY A 79 3.34 4.20 4.08
CA GLY A 79 3.99 3.79 5.35
C GLY A 79 3.93 4.82 6.47
N THR A 80 2.96 5.75 6.44
CA THR A 80 2.79 6.82 7.44
C THR A 80 2.01 6.40 8.69
N SER A 81 1.75 5.10 8.89
CA SER A 81 1.06 4.60 10.08
C SER A 81 1.94 4.79 11.32
N SER A 82 1.32 4.99 12.48
CA SER A 82 2.02 5.05 13.78
C SER A 82 1.74 3.83 14.67
N THR A 83 1.06 2.81 14.14
CA THR A 83 0.61 1.62 14.91
C THR A 83 1.33 0.34 14.51
N GLY A 84 2.23 0.38 13.53
CA GLY A 84 2.89 -0.79 12.96
C GLY A 84 2.08 -1.52 11.90
N SER A 85 0.95 -0.97 11.43
CA SER A 85 0.03 -1.67 10.51
C SER A 85 0.66 -2.11 9.16
N PRO A 86 1.62 -1.39 8.54
CA PRO A 86 2.23 -1.79 7.28
C PRO A 86 3.56 -2.53 7.48
N LEU A 87 3.87 -2.99 8.71
CA LEU A 87 5.14 -3.64 9.01
C LEU A 87 5.08 -5.15 8.70
N PRO A 88 6.06 -5.70 7.95
CA PRO A 88 6.10 -7.11 7.61
C PRO A 88 6.66 -7.94 8.77
N VAL A 89 5.88 -8.09 9.86
CA VAL A 89 6.30 -8.78 11.10
C VAL A 89 6.79 -10.21 10.86
N LYS A 90 6.35 -10.85 9.77
CA LYS A 90 6.71 -12.22 9.38
C LYS A 90 7.68 -12.28 8.20
N GLY A 91 8.29 -11.15 7.81
CA GLY A 91 9.06 -11.04 6.57
C GLY A 91 8.16 -11.16 5.35
N GLY A 92 8.63 -11.87 4.33
CA GLY A 92 7.89 -12.13 3.09
C GLY A 92 7.80 -10.93 2.17
N VAL A 93 6.65 -10.81 1.50
CA VAL A 93 6.41 -9.80 0.46
C VAL A 93 5.80 -8.56 1.10
N VAL A 94 6.48 -7.42 0.96
CA VAL A 94 5.80 -6.12 1.06
C VAL A 94 5.21 -5.79 -0.31
N LEU A 95 3.89 -5.63 -0.34
CA LEU A 95 3.14 -5.26 -1.53
C LEU A 95 2.93 -3.75 -1.52
N ASP A 96 3.77 -3.04 -2.26
CA ASP A 96 3.79 -1.58 -2.34
C ASP A 96 2.76 -1.10 -3.38
N MET A 97 1.65 -0.57 -2.88
CA MET A 97 0.50 -0.14 -3.67
C MET A 97 0.68 1.24 -4.30
N THR A 98 1.81 1.92 -4.08
CA THR A 98 2.02 3.31 -4.50
C THR A 98 2.10 3.50 -6.02
N ALA A 99 2.34 2.43 -6.79
CA ALA A 99 2.30 2.49 -8.26
C ALA A 99 0.88 2.42 -8.87
N MET A 100 -0.14 2.18 -8.04
CA MET A 100 -1.55 2.27 -8.41
C MET A 100 -2.10 3.62 -7.92
N ASP A 101 -1.71 4.71 -8.57
CA ASP A 101 -1.92 6.11 -8.14
C ASP A 101 -2.83 6.94 -9.06
N LYS A 102 -3.70 6.30 -9.83
CA LYS A 102 -4.59 7.00 -10.77
C LYS A 102 -5.93 7.36 -10.15
N ILE A 103 -6.42 8.54 -10.52
CA ILE A 103 -7.85 8.88 -10.40
C ILE A 103 -8.55 8.31 -11.65
N LEU A 104 -9.47 7.36 -11.44
CA LEU A 104 -10.13 6.62 -12.51
C LEU A 104 -11.37 7.34 -13.04
N ARG A 105 -12.13 7.97 -12.15
CA ARG A 105 -13.36 8.69 -12.49
C ARG A 105 -13.70 9.74 -11.43
N ILE A 106 -14.13 10.92 -11.86
CA ILE A 106 -14.76 11.95 -11.02
C ILE A 106 -16.20 12.13 -11.50
N ASP A 107 -17.16 11.92 -10.61
CA ASP A 107 -18.59 12.06 -10.87
C ASP A 107 -19.15 13.16 -9.96
N VAL A 108 -19.11 14.39 -10.47
CA VAL A 108 -19.48 15.60 -9.72
C VAL A 108 -20.96 15.62 -9.37
N GLU A 109 -21.82 15.18 -10.30
CA GLU A 109 -23.28 15.16 -10.10
C GLU A 109 -23.68 14.27 -8.93
N ASN A 110 -22.98 13.15 -8.75
CA ASN A 110 -23.23 12.21 -7.65
C ASN A 110 -22.28 12.37 -6.47
N MET A 111 -21.37 13.35 -6.50
CA MET A 111 -20.32 13.58 -5.50
C MET A 111 -19.49 12.33 -5.19
N MET A 112 -19.10 11.59 -6.24
CA MET A 112 -18.29 10.38 -6.13
C MET A 112 -16.96 10.52 -6.86
N VAL A 113 -15.92 9.87 -6.32
CA VAL A 113 -14.63 9.71 -6.99
C VAL A 113 -14.19 8.25 -6.89
N GLU A 114 -13.70 7.71 -8.00
CA GLU A 114 -13.10 6.39 -8.09
C GLU A 114 -11.60 6.56 -8.27
N VAL A 115 -10.82 5.94 -7.38
CA VAL A 115 -9.36 6.08 -7.34
C VAL A 115 -8.70 4.73 -7.10
N GLU A 116 -7.48 4.60 -7.59
CA GLU A 116 -6.58 3.54 -7.19
C GLU A 116 -6.05 3.78 -5.76
N PRO A 117 -5.65 2.71 -5.03
CA PRO A 117 -5.34 2.81 -3.59
C PRO A 117 -4.09 3.64 -3.25
N GLY A 118 -3.18 3.81 -4.20
CA GLY A 118 -1.93 4.55 -4.05
C GLY A 118 -2.05 6.06 -4.20
N VAL A 119 -3.23 6.60 -4.58
CA VAL A 119 -3.45 8.05 -4.69
C VAL A 119 -3.18 8.74 -3.35
N VAL A 120 -2.32 9.76 -3.35
CA VAL A 120 -2.02 10.58 -2.17
C VAL A 120 -3.19 11.52 -1.86
N CYS A 121 -3.55 11.65 -0.58
CA CYS A 121 -4.72 12.41 -0.13
C CYS A 121 -4.69 13.88 -0.59
N ASP A 122 -3.58 14.57 -0.41
CA ASP A 122 -3.47 15.97 -0.84
C ASP A 122 -3.51 16.11 -2.37
N SER A 123 -2.90 15.19 -3.12
CA SER A 123 -2.98 15.16 -4.58
C SER A 123 -4.40 14.93 -5.09
N LEU A 124 -5.19 14.09 -4.40
CA LEU A 124 -6.61 13.93 -4.69
C LEU A 124 -7.37 15.25 -4.46
N ASN A 125 -7.12 15.91 -3.33
CA ASN A 125 -7.76 17.17 -3.00
C ASN A 125 -7.38 18.32 -3.94
N GLU A 126 -6.14 18.36 -4.43
CA GLU A 126 -5.70 19.31 -5.45
C GLU A 126 -6.57 19.19 -6.71
N VAL A 127 -6.76 17.98 -7.22
CA VAL A 127 -7.61 17.73 -8.40
C VAL A 127 -9.09 18.03 -8.12
N LEU A 128 -9.63 17.59 -6.98
CA LEU A 128 -11.04 17.82 -6.64
C LEU A 128 -11.36 19.31 -6.43
N SER A 129 -10.36 20.11 -6.05
CA SER A 129 -10.54 21.55 -5.82
C SER A 129 -10.91 22.31 -7.10
N GLU A 130 -10.50 21.82 -8.27
CA GLU A 130 -10.89 22.37 -9.58
C GLU A 130 -12.40 22.29 -9.82
N TYR A 131 -13.07 21.34 -9.15
CA TYR A 131 -14.52 21.14 -9.21
C TYR A 131 -15.24 21.79 -8.02
N GLY A 132 -14.52 22.43 -7.10
CA GLY A 132 -15.08 22.98 -5.85
C GLY A 132 -15.37 21.92 -4.78
N TYR A 133 -14.77 20.73 -4.88
CA TYR A 133 -14.94 19.63 -3.94
C TYR A 133 -13.62 19.27 -3.23
N PHE A 134 -13.72 18.41 -2.21
CA PHE A 134 -12.58 17.79 -1.55
C PHE A 134 -12.99 16.44 -0.96
N PHE A 135 -12.03 15.54 -0.78
CA PHE A 135 -12.17 14.30 -0.03
C PHE A 135 -12.11 14.61 1.48
N PRO A 136 -13.14 14.27 2.28
CA PRO A 136 -13.27 14.83 3.63
C PRO A 136 -12.20 14.48 4.66
N PRO A 137 -11.73 13.22 4.79
CA PRO A 137 -10.74 12.88 5.81
C PRO A 137 -9.44 13.68 5.64
N ASP A 138 -8.93 14.23 6.74
CA ASP A 138 -7.77 15.12 6.78
C ASP A 138 -6.76 14.72 7.87
N PRO A 139 -6.15 13.52 7.78
CA PRO A 139 -5.12 13.12 8.72
C PRO A 139 -3.92 14.06 8.64
N ALA A 140 -3.15 14.20 9.72
CA ALA A 140 -1.93 15.02 9.72
C ALA A 140 -0.88 14.58 8.70
N SER A 141 -0.97 13.34 8.20
CA SER A 141 -0.12 12.76 7.17
C SER A 141 -0.69 12.92 5.75
N SER A 142 -1.73 13.74 5.52
CA SER A 142 -2.34 13.95 4.20
C SER A 142 -1.38 14.31 3.05
N PRO A 143 -0.22 14.97 3.27
CA PRO A 143 0.75 15.21 2.20
C PRO A 143 1.42 13.94 1.64
N ALA A 144 1.31 12.80 2.34
CA ALA A 144 1.96 11.56 1.96
C ALA A 144 1.05 10.32 2.03
N CYS A 145 0.09 10.27 2.95
CA CYS A 145 -0.76 9.09 3.11
C CYS A 145 -1.63 8.86 1.88
N THR A 146 -1.77 7.58 1.53
CA THR A 146 -2.51 7.13 0.34
C THR A 146 -3.95 6.77 0.72
N VAL A 147 -4.92 6.99 -0.17
CA VAL A 147 -6.34 6.71 0.06
C VAL A 147 -6.59 5.27 0.52
N GLY A 148 -5.94 4.27 -0.08
CA GLY A 148 -6.08 2.87 0.34
C GLY A 148 -5.56 2.63 1.77
N GLY A 149 -4.48 3.32 2.15
CA GLY A 149 -3.95 3.29 3.52
C GLY A 149 -4.90 3.93 4.53
N MET A 150 -5.56 5.03 4.14
CA MET A 150 -6.58 5.70 4.96
C MET A 150 -7.77 4.77 5.21
N VAL A 151 -8.28 4.11 4.15
CA VAL A 151 -9.37 3.13 4.26
C VAL A 151 -8.97 1.96 5.17
N ALA A 152 -7.77 1.40 4.98
CA ALA A 152 -7.29 0.27 5.78
C ALA A 152 -7.12 0.59 7.28
N ASN A 153 -6.87 1.86 7.62
CA ASN A 153 -6.65 2.29 9.01
C ASN A 153 -7.86 3.04 9.60
N ASN A 154 -8.97 3.15 8.87
CA ASN A 154 -10.11 4.00 9.25
C ASN A 154 -9.64 5.41 9.68
N ALA A 155 -8.80 6.02 8.86
CA ALA A 155 -8.15 7.29 9.18
C ALA A 155 -9.17 8.43 9.31
N ALA A 156 -8.90 9.31 10.28
CA ALA A 156 -9.72 10.48 10.57
C ALA A 156 -8.83 11.73 10.71
N GLY A 157 -9.47 12.88 10.92
CA GLY A 157 -8.79 14.15 11.13
C GLY A 157 -9.74 15.20 11.70
N ASN A 158 -9.36 16.47 11.62
CA ASN A 158 -10.12 17.58 12.20
C ASN A 158 -11.52 17.73 11.57
N ARG A 159 -11.70 17.27 10.33
CA ARG A 159 -12.98 17.34 9.60
C ARG A 159 -13.97 16.25 10.01
N ALA A 160 -13.54 15.24 10.77
CA ALA A 160 -14.39 14.12 11.17
C ALA A 160 -15.67 14.56 11.92
N MET A 161 -15.58 15.63 12.71
CA MET A 161 -16.74 16.18 13.43
C MET A 161 -17.93 16.51 12.52
N LYS A 162 -17.67 16.92 11.26
CA LYS A 162 -18.71 17.27 10.29
C LYS A 162 -19.00 16.14 9.30
N TYR A 163 -17.99 15.34 8.94
CA TYR A 163 -18.08 14.42 7.80
C TYR A 163 -17.92 12.94 8.15
N GLY A 164 -17.73 12.59 9.42
CA GLY A 164 -17.53 11.22 9.90
C GLY A 164 -16.18 11.02 10.57
#